data_AF-A0A4P9YAC1-F1
#
_entry.id   AF-A0A4P9YAC1-F1
#
_cell.length_a   1.000
_cell.length_b   1.000
_cell.length_c   1.000
_cell.angle_alpha   90.00
_cell.angle_beta   90.00
_cell.angle_gamma   90.00
#
_symmetry.space_group_name_H-M   'P 1'
#
loop_
_entity.id
_entity.type
_entity.pdbx_description
1 polymer ?
#
loop_
_entity_poly.entity_id
_entity_poly.type
_entity_poly.pdbx_seq_one_letter_code
_entity_poly.pdbx_strand_id
1 'polypeptide(L)'
;MATLAYNRVWHLIDAKHQILGKLATQIAVCLMGKTKPIFHRGADTGDYVVVINSNSFRLTGNKMKYKTYVRHSGYPGGFKQYNIKYKMEKDPAFVIKHAVKGMLPRNDLRSYRLDRLFCFEGEDHPYADRIVRDYRKYYLEKLIEEQKTRRQK
;
A
#
# COMPACT_ATOMS: atom_id res chain seq x y z
N MET A 1 -20.89 1.36 -22.70
CA MET A 1 -20.93 0.13 -21.87
C MET A 1 -19.58 -0.22 -21.21
N ALA A 2 -18.39 0.15 -21.72
CA ALA A 2 -17.10 -0.15 -21.07
C ALA A 2 -16.67 0.85 -19.97
N THR A 3 -17.36 1.98 -19.81
CA THR A 3 -16.93 3.11 -18.97
C THR A 3 -16.81 2.77 -17.49
N LEU A 4 -17.66 1.86 -16.98
CA LEU A 4 -17.64 1.44 -15.57
C LEU A 4 -16.36 0.66 -15.23
N ALA A 5 -15.85 -0.16 -16.15
CA ALA A 5 -14.67 -0.99 -15.92
C ALA A 5 -13.38 -0.16 -15.81
N TYR A 6 -13.30 0.95 -16.57
CA TYR A 6 -12.16 1.88 -16.52
C TYR A 6 -12.22 2.85 -15.34
N ASN A 7 -13.36 2.95 -14.65
CA ASN A 7 -13.48 3.81 -13.48
C ASN A 7 -12.53 3.33 -12.38
N ARG A 8 -11.93 4.30 -11.67
CA ARG A 8 -10.95 4.03 -10.62
C ARG A 8 -11.66 3.93 -9.29
N VAL A 9 -11.50 2.78 -8.65
CA VAL A 9 -12.08 2.49 -7.36
C VAL A 9 -11.10 2.93 -6.27
N TRP A 10 -11.60 3.26 -5.08
CA TRP A 10 -10.78 3.54 -3.91
C TRP A 10 -10.81 2.34 -2.97
N HIS A 11 -9.63 1.83 -2.64
CA HIS A 11 -9.42 0.71 -1.72
C HIS A 11 -8.81 1.20 -0.42
N LEU A 12 -9.34 0.73 0.71
CA LEU A 12 -8.76 0.94 2.03
C LEU A 12 -7.98 -0.31 2.47
N ILE A 13 -6.75 -0.11 2.95
CA ILE A 13 -5.88 -1.16 3.44
C ILE A 13 -5.32 -0.77 4.81
N ASP A 14 -5.52 -1.63 5.80
CA ASP A 14 -4.93 -1.48 7.12
C ASP A 14 -3.53 -2.12 7.15
N ALA A 15 -2.50 -1.31 7.43
CA ALA A 15 -1.13 -1.79 7.53
C ALA A 15 -0.81 -2.46 8.88
N LYS A 16 -1.71 -2.36 9.87
CA LYS A 16 -1.49 -2.90 11.21
C LYS A 16 -1.24 -4.42 11.17
N HIS A 17 -0.15 -4.84 11.82
CA HIS A 17 0.31 -6.24 11.87
C HIS A 17 0.65 -6.90 10.52
N GLN A 18 0.59 -6.18 9.39
CA GLN A 18 0.92 -6.70 8.07
C GLN A 18 2.43 -6.71 7.84
N ILE A 19 2.94 -7.71 7.13
CA ILE A 19 4.35 -7.76 6.75
C ILE A 19 4.57 -6.79 5.59
N LEU A 20 5.48 -5.81 5.75
CA LEU A 20 5.75 -4.73 4.78
C LEU A 20 5.85 -5.22 3.32
N GLY A 21 6.62 -6.29 3.08
CA GLY A 21 6.82 -6.79 1.73
C GLY A 21 5.54 -7.36 1.11
N LYS A 22 4.76 -8.13 1.87
CA LYS A 22 3.49 -8.71 1.39
C LYS A 22 2.46 -7.62 1.12
N LEU A 23 2.37 -6.66 2.04
CA LEU A 23 1.53 -5.47 1.92
C LEU A 23 1.88 -4.68 0.64
N ALA A 24 3.17 -4.38 0.43
CA ALA A 24 3.62 -3.63 -0.73
C ALA A 24 3.31 -4.33 -2.06
N THR A 25 3.43 -5.66 -2.11
CA THR A 25 3.05 -6.45 -3.30
C THR A 25 1.57 -6.33 -3.60
N GLN A 26 0.71 -6.47 -2.59
CA GLN A 26 -0.75 -6.35 -2.77
C GLN A 26 -1.13 -4.95 -3.26
N ILE A 27 -0.56 -3.90 -2.66
CA ILE A 27 -0.75 -2.52 -3.07
C ILE A 27 -0.32 -2.34 -4.53
N ALA A 28 0.88 -2.80 -4.91
CA ALA A 28 1.40 -2.64 -6.26
C ALA A 28 0.52 -3.30 -7.33
N VAL A 29 -0.04 -4.48 -7.03
CA VAL A 29 -0.98 -5.19 -7.92
C VAL A 29 -2.24 -4.36 -8.14
N CYS A 30 -2.79 -3.74 -7.09
CA CYS A 30 -3.95 -2.86 -7.19
C CYS A 30 -3.64 -1.57 -7.97
N LEU A 31 -2.50 -0.93 -7.69
CA LEU A 31 -2.05 0.28 -8.39
C LEU A 31 -1.76 0.03 -9.88
N MET A 32 -1.37 -1.19 -10.26
CA MET A 32 -1.20 -1.56 -11.67
C MET A 32 -2.52 -1.89 -12.37
N GLY A 33 -3.59 -2.16 -11.61
CA GLY A 33 -4.89 -2.57 -12.16
C GLY A 33 -4.96 -4.04 -12.56
N LYS A 34 -3.99 -4.88 -12.17
CA LYS A 34 -3.96 -6.32 -12.48
C LYS A 34 -5.12 -7.12 -11.88
N THR A 35 -5.82 -6.53 -10.91
CA THR A 35 -7.04 -7.09 -10.32
C THR A 35 -8.24 -7.00 -11.26
N LYS A 36 -8.20 -6.10 -12.26
CA LYS A 36 -9.28 -5.93 -13.24
C LYS A 36 -9.01 -6.80 -14.47
N PRO A 37 -10.04 -7.48 -15.03
CA PRO A 37 -9.88 -8.30 -16.23
C PRO A 37 -9.53 -7.48 -17.47
N ILE A 38 -9.79 -6.17 -17.46
CA ILE A 38 -9.43 -5.22 -18.53
C ILE A 38 -7.96 -4.78 -18.51
N PHE A 39 -7.12 -5.38 -17.67
CA PHE A 39 -5.72 -4.99 -17.55
C PHE A 39 -4.97 -5.15 -18.88
N HIS A 40 -4.34 -4.07 -19.32
CA HIS A 40 -3.44 -4.06 -20.46
C HIS A 40 -2.14 -3.34 -20.07
N ARG A 41 -0.98 -3.85 -20.49
CA ARG A 41 0.34 -3.33 -20.03
C ARG A 41 0.57 -1.86 -20.42
N GLY A 42 0.06 -1.46 -21.58
CA GLY A 42 0.19 -0.10 -22.11
C GLY A 42 -0.86 0.89 -21.58
N ALA A 43 -1.90 0.41 -20.90
CA ALA A 43 -2.95 1.26 -20.34
C ALA A 43 -2.81 1.37 -18.82
N ASP A 44 -3.17 2.51 -18.25
CA ASP A 44 -3.18 2.72 -16.80
C ASP A 44 -4.58 2.59 -16.21
N THR A 45 -4.98 1.36 -15.94
CA THR A 45 -6.33 0.99 -15.41
C THR A 45 -6.35 0.78 -13.90
N GLY A 46 -5.28 1.17 -13.21
CA GLY A 46 -5.11 1.00 -11.77
C GLY A 46 -6.05 1.84 -10.90
N ASP A 47 -6.19 1.40 -9.65
CA ASP A 47 -7.08 2.01 -8.66
C ASP A 47 -6.32 2.90 -7.67
N TYR A 48 -7.08 3.64 -6.85
CA TYR A 48 -6.55 4.38 -5.72
C TYR A 48 -6.44 3.47 -4.49
N VAL A 49 -5.36 3.67 -3.72
CA VAL A 49 -5.12 2.88 -2.51
C VAL A 49 -4.84 3.84 -1.37
N VAL A 50 -5.64 3.73 -0.33
CA VAL A 50 -5.48 4.43 0.94
C VAL A 50 -4.98 3.42 1.97
N VAL A 51 -3.82 3.69 2.55
CA VAL A 51 -3.22 2.88 3.60
C VAL A 51 -3.33 3.62 4.92
N ILE A 52 -3.92 2.99 5.93
CA ILE A 52 -3.97 3.49 7.32
C ILE A 52 -2.99 2.74 8.21
N ASN A 53 -2.72 3.30 9.39
CA ASN A 53 -1.82 2.72 10.39
C ASN A 53 -0.41 2.44 9.83
N SER A 54 0.12 3.33 8.99
CA SER A 54 1.42 3.14 8.33
C SER A 54 2.60 3.09 9.31
N ASN A 55 2.40 3.43 10.57
CA ASN A 55 3.40 3.30 11.63
C ASN A 55 3.48 1.87 12.23
N SER A 56 2.48 1.02 12.00
CA SER A 56 2.25 -0.23 12.75
C SER A 56 2.44 -1.51 11.92
N PHE A 57 3.12 -1.41 10.77
CA PHE A 57 3.47 -2.59 9.97
C PHE A 57 4.60 -3.39 10.62
N ARG A 58 4.69 -4.67 10.25
CA ARG A 58 5.71 -5.61 10.74
C ARG A 58 6.86 -5.78 9.74
N LEU A 59 8.06 -5.86 10.28
CA LEU A 59 9.26 -6.30 9.58
C LEU A 59 9.68 -7.66 10.13
N THR A 60 10.14 -8.55 9.25
CA THR A 60 10.63 -9.87 9.64
C THR A 60 12.11 -9.84 10.01
N GLY A 61 12.50 -10.65 11.00
CA GLY A 61 13.89 -10.78 11.47
C GLY A 61 14.46 -9.47 12.02
N ASN A 62 15.77 -9.26 11.84
CA ASN A 62 16.48 -8.10 12.36
C ASN A 62 16.46 -6.87 11.42
N LYS A 63 15.53 -6.84 10.45
CA LYS A 63 15.45 -5.76 9.44
C LYS A 63 15.21 -4.39 10.07
N MET A 64 14.49 -4.33 11.20
CA MET A 64 14.26 -3.08 11.92
C MET A 64 15.56 -2.41 12.40
N LYS A 65 16.61 -3.22 12.67
CA LYS A 65 17.91 -2.72 13.14
C LYS A 65 18.87 -2.46 11.98
N TYR A 66 18.93 -3.38 11.01
CA TYR A 66 20.00 -3.37 10.01
C TYR A 66 19.61 -2.77 8.66
N LYS A 67 18.32 -2.61 8.35
CA LYS A 67 17.91 -2.08 7.05
C LYS A 67 18.22 -0.58 6.97
N THR A 68 19.06 -0.21 6.00
CA THR A 68 19.41 1.18 5.69
C THR A 68 18.87 1.60 4.33
N TYR A 69 18.50 2.86 4.22
CA TYR A 69 18.15 3.54 2.97
C TYR A 69 19.31 4.41 2.54
N VAL A 70 19.70 4.30 1.27
CA VAL A 70 20.84 5.02 0.70
C VAL A 70 20.34 6.00 -0.36
N ARG A 71 20.96 7.18 -0.42
CA ARG A 71 20.78 8.17 -1.48
C ARG A 71 22.12 8.81 -1.80
N HIS A 72 22.39 9.03 -3.09
CA HIS A 72 23.54 9.78 -3.56
C HIS A 72 23.06 11.01 -4.34
N SER A 73 23.74 12.15 -4.19
CA SER A 73 23.39 13.38 -4.95
C SER A 73 24.00 13.43 -6.36
N GLY A 74 25.08 12.69 -6.59
CA GLY A 74 25.87 12.74 -7.83
C GLY A 74 27.23 13.43 -7.66
N TYR A 75 27.40 14.24 -6.62
CA TYR A 75 28.66 14.92 -6.30
C TYR A 75 29.58 14.05 -5.42
N PRO A 76 30.91 14.20 -5.50
CA PRO A 76 31.84 13.58 -4.54
C PRO A 76 31.46 13.92 -3.09
N GLY A 77 31.41 12.91 -2.21
CA GLY A 77 30.95 13.08 -0.82
C GLY A 77 29.43 13.21 -0.64
N GLY A 78 28.64 13.11 -1.73
CA GLY A 78 27.18 13.25 -1.72
C GLY A 78 26.39 12.05 -1.18
N PHE A 79 27.05 11.10 -0.53
CA PHE A 79 26.45 9.88 -0.01
C PHE A 79 25.71 10.14 1.30
N LYS A 80 24.45 9.74 1.37
CA LYS A 80 23.63 9.81 2.58
C LYS A 80 22.98 8.46 2.85
N GLN A 81 23.07 8.01 4.09
CA GLN A 81 22.41 6.80 4.56
C GLN A 81 21.53 7.08 5.77
N TYR A 82 20.39 6.40 5.85
CA TYR A 82 19.43 6.53 6.94
C TYR A 82 19.00 5.14 7.40
N ASN A 83 18.97 4.92 8.72
CA ASN A 83 18.39 3.69 9.27
C ASN A 83 16.85 3.69 9.08
N ILE A 84 16.26 2.51 8.87
CA ILE A 84 14.81 2.36 8.82
C ILE A 84 14.12 2.86 10.09
N LYS A 85 14.72 2.69 11.27
CA LYS A 85 14.18 3.18 12.54
C LYS A 85 14.00 4.71 12.50
N TYR A 86 15.06 5.42 12.11
CA TYR A 86 15.01 6.87 11.93
C TYR A 86 13.96 7.30 10.90
N LYS A 87 13.81 6.55 9.80
CA LYS A 87 12.77 6.82 8.81
C LYS A 87 11.36 6.58 9.33
N MET A 88 11.14 5.54 10.13
CA MET A 88 9.83 5.27 10.73
C MET A 88 9.42 6.33 11.75
N GLU A 89 10.38 6.90 12.49
CA GLU A 89 10.12 8.00 13.43
C GLU A 89 9.77 9.31 12.72
N LYS A 90 10.41 9.59 11.58
CA LYS A 90 10.23 10.86 10.86
C LYS A 90 9.11 10.85 9.83
N ASP A 91 9.00 9.76 9.07
CA ASP A 91 8.05 9.60 7.97
C ASP A 91 7.83 8.09 7.72
N PRO A 92 6.95 7.44 8.49
CA PRO A 92 6.64 6.02 8.32
C PRO A 92 5.97 5.74 6.95
N ALA A 93 5.23 6.70 6.40
CA ALA A 93 4.61 6.59 5.08
C ALA A 93 5.67 6.42 3.97
N PHE A 94 6.84 7.07 4.08
CA PHE A 94 7.95 6.89 3.16
C PHE A 94 8.38 5.43 3.04
N VAL A 95 8.38 4.65 4.13
CA VAL A 95 8.82 3.25 4.11
C VAL A 95 7.91 2.39 3.23
N ILE A 96 6.59 2.58 3.33
CA ILE A 96 5.60 1.88 2.51
C ILE A 96 5.69 2.36 1.06
N LYS A 97 5.69 3.67 0.82
CA LYS A 97 5.80 4.24 -0.53
C LYS A 97 7.07 3.78 -1.23
N HIS A 98 8.20 3.75 -0.53
CA HIS A 98 9.47 3.28 -1.08
C HIS A 98 9.44 1.78 -1.41
N ALA A 99 8.82 0.96 -0.56
CA ALA A 99 8.63 -0.46 -0.84
C ALA A 99 7.77 -0.68 -2.08
N VAL A 100 6.64 0.01 -2.18
CA VAL A 100 5.73 -0.06 -3.34
C VAL A 100 6.40 0.45 -4.61
N LYS A 101 7.15 1.56 -4.54
CA LYS A 101 7.93 2.10 -5.67
C LYS A 101 8.84 1.05 -6.30
N GLY A 102 9.47 0.20 -5.49
CA GLY A 102 10.33 -0.88 -5.94
C GLY A 102 9.58 -2.02 -6.63
N MET A 103 8.28 -2.21 -6.33
CA MET A 103 7.43 -3.26 -6.93
C MET A 103 6.77 -2.82 -8.24
N LEU A 104 6.76 -1.52 -8.55
CA LEU A 104 6.20 -0.99 -9.78
C LEU A 104 7.23 -1.05 -10.93
N PRO A 105 6.78 -1.34 -12.18
CA PRO A 105 7.66 -1.35 -13.34
C PRO A 105 8.31 0.02 -13.54
N ARG A 106 9.58 0.03 -13.94
CA ARG A 106 10.34 1.26 -14.19
C ARG A 106 9.96 1.84 -15.56
N ASN A 107 8.93 2.66 -15.59
CA ASN A 107 8.47 3.41 -16.76
C ASN A 107 7.82 4.74 -16.33
N ASP A 108 7.31 5.51 -17.29
CA ASP A 108 6.69 6.82 -17.04
C ASP A 108 5.39 6.72 -16.25
N LEU A 109 4.66 5.60 -16.38
CA LEU A 109 3.45 5.31 -15.59
C LEU A 109 3.74 5.11 -14.10
N ARG A 110 5.01 4.91 -13.72
CA ARG A 110 5.39 4.61 -12.33
C ARG A 110 5.08 5.76 -11.38
N SER A 111 5.36 7.00 -11.77
CA SER A 111 5.06 8.18 -10.94
C SER A 111 3.56 8.30 -10.75
N TYR A 112 2.80 8.31 -11.84
CA TYR A 112 1.33 8.39 -11.80
C TYR A 112 0.68 7.30 -10.96
N ARG A 113 1.19 6.06 -11.05
CA ARG A 113 0.74 4.94 -10.20
C ARG A 113 1.03 5.18 -8.73
N LEU A 114 2.20 5.73 -8.41
CA LEU A 114 2.61 5.99 -7.03
C LEU A 114 1.86 7.18 -6.42
N ASP A 115 1.49 8.17 -7.22
CA ASP A 115 0.70 9.34 -6.77
C ASP A 115 -0.72 8.94 -6.32
N ARG A 116 -1.21 7.78 -6.78
CA ARG A 116 -2.49 7.19 -6.33
C ARG A 116 -2.40 6.45 -4.98
N LEU A 117 -1.19 6.32 -4.42
CA LEU A 117 -0.98 5.71 -3.11
C LEU A 117 -0.96 6.78 -2.02
N PHE A 118 -2.00 6.77 -1.19
CA PHE A 118 -2.08 7.59 0.00
C PHE A 118 -1.74 6.74 1.22
N CYS A 119 -0.89 7.25 2.10
CA CYS A 119 -0.49 6.57 3.33
C CYS A 119 -0.65 7.54 4.49
N PHE A 120 -1.32 7.09 5.54
CA PHE A 120 -1.60 7.83 6.76
C PHE A 120 -1.10 7.05 7.97
N GLU A 121 -0.60 7.79 8.96
CA GLU A 121 -0.01 7.19 10.15
C GLU A 121 -1.05 6.58 11.08
N GLY A 122 -2.23 7.20 11.18
CA GLY A 122 -3.37 6.75 11.97
C GLY A 122 -4.51 6.20 11.12
N GLU A 123 -5.69 6.11 11.73
CA GLU A 123 -6.93 5.65 11.09
C GLU A 123 -7.64 6.79 10.34
N ASP A 124 -7.40 8.05 10.73
CA ASP A 124 -8.05 9.21 10.14
C ASP A 124 -7.51 9.55 8.75
N HIS A 125 -8.42 9.77 7.79
CA HIS A 125 -8.10 10.21 6.45
C HIS A 125 -9.25 10.99 5.78
N PRO A 126 -8.96 11.91 4.85
CA PRO A 126 -9.99 12.72 4.18
C PRO A 126 -10.79 11.97 3.10
N TYR A 127 -10.48 10.70 2.84
CA TYR A 127 -11.04 9.94 1.72
C TYR A 127 -12.18 8.98 2.13
N ALA A 128 -12.73 9.12 3.34
CA ALA A 128 -13.76 8.23 3.86
C ALA A 128 -14.95 8.07 2.92
N ASP A 129 -15.45 9.17 2.36
CA ASP A 129 -16.63 9.18 1.49
C ASP A 129 -16.41 8.53 0.12
N ARG A 130 -15.14 8.34 -0.28
CA ARG A 130 -14.77 7.81 -1.60
C ARG A 130 -14.48 6.32 -1.58
N ILE A 131 -14.26 5.75 -0.41
CA ILE A 131 -13.86 4.35 -0.25
C ILE A 131 -15.03 3.44 -0.60
N VAL A 132 -14.84 2.63 -1.64
CA VAL A 132 -15.86 1.68 -2.13
C VAL A 132 -15.61 0.29 -1.56
N ARG A 133 -14.34 -0.09 -1.37
CA ARG A 133 -13.96 -1.41 -0.85
C ARG A 133 -13.10 -1.26 0.40
N ASP A 134 -13.71 -1.63 1.53
CA ASP A 134 -13.01 -1.90 2.77
C ASP A 134 -12.86 -3.42 2.95
N TYR A 135 -11.65 -3.91 2.69
CA TYR A 135 -11.34 -5.34 2.84
C TYR A 135 -11.43 -5.78 4.32
N ARG A 136 -11.21 -4.88 5.30
CA ARG A 136 -11.29 -5.21 6.73
C ARG A 136 -12.72 -5.53 7.13
N LYS A 137 -13.68 -4.68 6.75
CA LYS A 137 -15.11 -4.87 7.05
C LYS A 137 -15.65 -6.18 6.48
N TYR A 138 -15.35 -6.49 5.22
CA TYR A 138 -15.80 -7.73 4.56
C TYR A 138 -15.33 -9.00 5.30
N TYR A 139 -14.06 -9.08 5.70
CA TYR A 139 -13.55 -10.25 6.43
C TYR A 139 -14.11 -10.34 7.85
N LEU A 140 -14.30 -9.22 8.54
CA LEU A 140 -14.88 -9.20 9.89
C LEU A 140 -16.34 -9.65 9.88
N GLU A 141 -17.14 -9.16 8.92
CA GLU A 141 -18.54 -9.56 8.75
C GLU A 141 -18.65 -11.08 8.49
N LYS A 142 -17.81 -11.60 7.58
CA LYS A 142 -17.77 -13.03 7.27
C LYS A 142 -17.42 -13.88 8.51
N LEU A 143 -16.41 -13.46 9.30
CA LEU A 143 -16.03 -14.16 10.53
C LEU A 143 -17.15 -14.14 11.58
N ILE A 144 -17.89 -13.03 11.70
CA ILE A 144 -19.02 -12.90 12.62
C ILE A 144 -20.17 -13.83 12.19
N GLU A 145 -20.48 -13.91 10.89
CA GLU A 145 -21.48 -14.84 10.36
C GLU A 145 -21.12 -16.31 10.60
N GLU A 146 -19.85 -16.67 10.37
CA GLU A 146 -19.35 -18.03 10.64
C GLU A 146 -19.48 -18.38 12.14
N GLN A 147 -19.19 -17.44 13.06
CA GLN A 147 -19.33 -17.67 14.50
C GLN A 147 -20.79 -17.79 14.95
N LYS A 148 -21.71 -16.99 14.39
CA LYS A 148 -23.15 -17.11 14.67
C LYS A 148 -23.70 -18.46 14.24
N THR A 149 -23.31 -18.94 13.07
CA THR A 149 -23.71 -20.24 12.52
C THR A 149 -23.24 -21.41 13.40
N ARG A 150 -22.05 -21.29 14.01
CA ARG A 150 -21.51 -22.30 14.95
C ARG A 150 -22.18 -22.31 16.32
N ARG A 151 -22.75 -21.19 16.77
CA ARG A 151 -23.45 -21.08 18.07
C ARG A 151 -24.92 -21.52 18.00
N GLN A 152 -25.49 -21.63 16.81
CA GLN A 152 -26.87 -22.10 16.59
C GLN A 152 -26.97 -23.61 16.30
N LYS A 153 -25.83 -24.31 16.22
CA LYS A 153 -25.74 -25.78 16.22
C LYS A 153 -25.31 -26.26 17.59
#